data_AF-A0A7V3ZV57-F1
#
_entry.id   AF-A0A7V3ZV57-F1
#
_cell.length_a   1.000
_cell.length_b   1.000
_cell.length_c   1.000
_cell.angle_alpha   90.00
_cell.angle_beta   90.00
_cell.angle_gamma   90.00
#
_symmetry.space_group_name_H-M   'P 1'
#
loop_
_entity.id
_entity.type
_entity.pdbx_description
1 polymer ?
#
loop_
_entity_poly.entity_id
_entity_poly.type
_entity_poly.pdbx_seq_one_letter_code
_entity_poly.pdbx_strand_id
1 'polypeptide(L)'
;MKLKLYLTPSIFVGYFEKIKLPAFEALFDSLNKGEYFGFYSLLTLYELKALPSPLKEDVFNLISKTKLYECEYDLEDVTQLVNAYLEEKILPPEMEFSFCHIAIATVSEMDVFVSVDTTYSANQFLYQKFKKVNQKLGYGKTPEMRMPEEITGLLGPYENLKFIYEIRKKEYAERRAKDISLLEYLRNLHKQQRD
;
A
#
# COMPACT_ATOMS: atom_id res chain seq x y z
N MET A 1 12.55 18.72 4.92
CA MET A 1 11.75 17.63 5.53
C MET A 1 11.77 16.45 4.58
N LYS A 2 11.99 15.22 5.06
CA LYS A 2 12.02 14.02 4.19
C LYS A 2 10.60 13.48 4.02
N LEU A 3 10.24 13.02 2.83
CA LEU A 3 8.91 12.47 2.55
C LEU A 3 8.72 11.14 3.30
N LYS A 4 7.54 10.96 3.91
CA LYS A 4 7.04 9.71 4.48
C LYS A 4 6.29 8.94 3.40
N LEU A 5 6.84 7.80 3.00
CA LEU A 5 6.31 6.95 1.95
C LEU A 5 5.66 5.71 2.56
N TYR A 6 4.36 5.52 2.33
CA TYR A 6 3.67 4.27 2.64
C TYR A 6 3.87 3.28 1.49
N LEU A 7 4.53 2.15 1.74
CA LEU A 7 4.79 1.12 0.74
C LEU A 7 3.72 0.02 0.82
N THR A 8 2.95 -0.13 -0.26
CA THR A 8 1.99 -1.24 -0.42
C THR A 8 2.72 -2.58 -0.62
N PRO A 9 2.06 -3.74 -0.37
CA PRO A 9 2.60 -5.07 -0.68
C PRO A 9 3.16 -5.17 -2.11
N SER A 10 2.49 -4.49 -3.05
CA SER A 10 2.86 -4.50 -4.46
C SER A 10 4.24 -3.89 -4.76
N ILE A 11 4.76 -3.01 -3.90
CA ILE A 11 6.11 -2.46 -4.07
C ILE A 11 7.18 -3.52 -3.76
N PHE A 12 6.94 -4.35 -2.76
CA PHE A 12 7.87 -5.42 -2.41
C PHE A 12 7.85 -6.55 -3.43
N VAL A 13 6.65 -6.96 -3.85
CA VAL A 13 6.48 -7.98 -4.91
C VAL A 13 7.05 -7.48 -6.23
N GLY A 14 6.71 -6.24 -6.62
CA GLY A 14 7.12 -5.67 -7.91
C GLY A 14 8.63 -5.55 -8.09
N TYR A 15 9.37 -5.36 -6.99
CA TYR A 15 10.83 -5.39 -6.99
C TYR A 15 11.37 -6.71 -7.55
N PHE A 16 10.82 -7.85 -7.11
CA PHE A 16 11.28 -9.19 -7.52
C PHE A 16 10.72 -9.64 -8.85
N GLU A 17 9.54 -9.16 -9.24
CA GLU A 17 8.98 -9.38 -10.58
C GLU A 17 9.74 -8.58 -11.67
N LYS A 18 10.75 -7.79 -11.28
CA LYS A 18 11.58 -6.95 -12.16
C LYS A 18 10.73 -6.01 -13.03
N ILE A 19 9.56 -5.64 -12.51
CA ILE A 19 8.72 -4.63 -13.11
C ILE A 19 9.48 -3.33 -13.01
N LYS A 20 9.91 -2.78 -14.15
CA LYS A 20 10.54 -1.45 -14.18
C LYS A 20 11.70 -1.32 -13.18
N LEU A 21 12.52 -2.37 -13.12
CA LEU A 21 13.56 -2.59 -12.12
C LEU A 21 14.41 -1.36 -11.74
N PRO A 22 14.84 -0.48 -12.68
CA PRO A 22 15.63 0.70 -12.31
C PRO A 22 14.95 1.63 -11.30
N ALA A 23 13.63 1.83 -11.40
CA ALA A 23 12.87 2.69 -10.49
C ALA A 23 12.73 2.06 -9.10
N PHE A 24 12.60 0.74 -9.05
CA PHE A 24 12.51 -0.01 -7.80
C PHE A 24 13.85 -0.02 -7.08
N GLU A 25 14.94 -0.38 -7.77
CA GLU A 25 16.29 -0.35 -7.20
C GLU A 25 16.63 1.03 -6.65
N ALA A 26 16.35 2.09 -7.41
CA ALA A 26 16.56 3.46 -6.93
C ALA A 26 15.69 3.82 -5.74
N LEU A 27 14.42 3.39 -5.69
CA LEU A 27 13.55 3.65 -4.55
C LEU A 27 14.13 3.01 -3.27
N PHE A 28 14.51 1.73 -3.33
CA PHE A 28 15.08 1.02 -2.17
C PHE A 28 16.46 1.56 -1.77
N ASP A 29 17.29 1.97 -2.72
CA ASP A 29 18.55 2.66 -2.46
C ASP A 29 18.34 4.00 -1.75
N SER A 30 17.39 4.82 -2.23
CA SER A 30 17.02 6.10 -1.61
C SER A 30 16.48 5.90 -0.19
N LEU A 31 15.72 4.84 0.07
CA LEU A 31 15.27 4.47 1.42
C LEU A 31 16.46 4.16 2.34
N ASN A 32 17.42 3.37 1.87
CA ASN A 32 18.61 3.00 2.64
C ASN A 32 19.55 4.18 2.91
N LYS A 33 19.69 5.09 1.94
CA LYS A 33 20.39 6.37 2.12
C LYS A 33 19.62 7.34 3.02
N GLY A 34 18.36 7.02 3.33
CA GLY A 34 17.47 7.84 4.11
C GLY A 34 17.09 9.13 3.41
N GLU A 35 17.05 9.16 2.07
CA GLU A 35 16.52 10.29 1.30
C GLU A 35 15.01 10.43 1.52
N TYR A 36 14.34 9.29 1.73
CA TYR A 36 12.95 9.17 2.13
C TYR A 36 12.83 8.34 3.42
N PHE A 37 11.69 8.45 4.10
CA PHE A 37 11.31 7.53 5.17
C PHE A 37 10.27 6.55 4.62
N GLY A 38 10.63 5.26 4.53
CA GLY A 38 9.73 4.21 4.07
C GLY A 38 8.99 3.57 5.22
N PHE A 39 7.68 3.40 5.06
CA PHE A 39 6.81 2.80 6.04
C PHE A 39 6.03 1.62 5.45
N TYR A 40 5.77 0.62 6.28
CA TYR A 40 4.83 -0.47 6.00
C TYR A 40 3.82 -0.57 7.15
N SER A 41 2.72 -1.30 6.97
CA SER A 41 1.82 -1.64 8.09
C SER A 41 1.76 -3.14 8.32
N LEU A 42 1.15 -3.55 9.42
CA LEU A 42 0.86 -4.96 9.69
C LEU A 42 0.00 -5.61 8.60
N LEU A 43 -0.91 -4.84 7.99
CA LEU A 43 -1.66 -5.28 6.82
C LEU A 43 -0.72 -5.63 5.65
N THR A 44 0.31 -4.79 5.41
CA THR A 44 1.34 -5.08 4.41
C THR A 44 2.03 -6.42 4.69
N LEU A 45 2.49 -6.64 5.93
CA LEU A 45 3.15 -7.90 6.29
C LEU A 45 2.22 -9.11 6.18
N TYR A 46 0.95 -8.96 6.53
CA TYR A 46 -0.04 -10.02 6.42
C TYR A 46 -0.19 -10.50 4.97
N GLU A 47 -0.37 -9.57 4.03
CA GLU A 47 -0.50 -9.92 2.62
C GLU A 47 0.76 -10.57 2.06
N LEU A 48 1.94 -10.09 2.48
CA LEU A 48 3.21 -10.66 2.05
C LEU A 48 3.45 -12.07 2.64
N LYS A 49 2.92 -12.39 3.82
CA LYS A 49 2.99 -13.76 4.39
C LYS A 49 2.25 -14.81 3.56
N ALA A 50 1.24 -14.39 2.78
CA ALA A 50 0.48 -15.29 1.92
C ALA A 50 1.20 -15.65 0.61
N LEU A 51 2.34 -15.00 0.31
CA LEU A 51 3.12 -15.29 -0.89
C LEU A 51 3.70 -16.72 -0.88
N PRO A 52 3.82 -17.36 -2.05
CA PRO A 52 4.51 -18.64 -2.17
C PRO A 52 6.03 -18.48 -1.98
N SER A 53 6.68 -19.53 -1.49
CA SER A 53 8.14 -19.63 -1.50
C SER A 53 8.64 -19.92 -2.93
N PRO A 54 9.82 -19.40 -3.37
CA PRO A 54 10.81 -18.65 -2.58
C PRO A 54 10.54 -17.14 -2.49
N LEU A 55 9.55 -16.61 -3.22
CA LEU A 55 9.28 -15.17 -3.32
C LEU A 55 9.00 -14.53 -1.96
N LYS A 56 8.27 -15.23 -1.08
CA LYS A 56 8.03 -14.80 0.30
C LYS A 56 9.35 -14.57 1.04
N GLU A 57 10.26 -15.55 1.03
CA GLU A 57 11.55 -15.44 1.72
C GLU A 57 12.39 -14.30 1.16
N ASP A 58 12.40 -14.13 -0.17
CA ASP A 58 13.08 -13.04 -0.84
C ASP A 58 12.54 -11.66 -0.43
N VAL A 59 11.22 -11.50 -0.39
CA VAL A 59 10.56 -10.26 0.06
C VAL A 59 10.88 -9.93 1.52
N PHE A 60 10.80 -10.91 2.43
CA PHE A 60 11.12 -10.66 3.84
C PHE A 60 12.61 -10.36 4.04
N ASN A 61 13.50 -10.93 3.23
CA ASN A 61 14.92 -10.60 3.21
C ASN A 61 15.19 -9.19 2.66
N LEU A 62 14.41 -8.71 1.69
CA LEU A 62 14.47 -7.32 1.23
C LEU A 62 14.02 -6.36 2.35
N ILE A 63 12.90 -6.65 3.00
CA ILE A 63 12.38 -5.84 4.11
C ILE A 63 13.42 -5.75 5.25
N SER A 64 14.04 -6.86 5.65
CA SER A 64 15.01 -6.88 6.75
C SER A 64 16.31 -6.12 6.46
N LYS A 65 16.66 -5.98 5.17
CA LYS A 65 17.83 -5.22 4.71
C LYS A 65 17.54 -3.76 4.37
N THR A 66 16.26 -3.38 4.35
CA THR A 66 15.84 -2.03 3.98
C THR A 66 15.54 -1.22 5.23
N LYS A 67 15.97 0.04 5.26
CA LYS A 67 15.63 0.96 6.34
C LYS A 67 14.16 1.37 6.27
N LEU A 68 13.30 0.58 6.89
CA LEU A 68 11.85 0.76 6.94
C LEU A 68 11.34 0.90 8.37
N TYR A 69 10.15 1.48 8.50
CA TYR A 69 9.47 1.70 9.77
C TYR A 69 8.06 1.12 9.71
N GLU A 70 7.55 0.61 10.83
CA GLU A 70 6.14 0.25 10.92
C GLU A 70 5.29 1.51 11.14
N CYS A 71 4.11 1.57 10.51
CA CYS A 71 3.16 2.65 10.73
C CYS A 71 2.53 2.52 12.11
N GLU A 72 2.56 3.61 12.88
CA GLU A 72 1.74 3.77 14.08
C GLU A 72 0.42 4.46 13.70
N TYR A 73 -0.70 3.82 14.01
CA TYR A 73 -2.04 4.33 13.72
C TYR A 73 -3.07 3.84 14.73
N ASP A 74 -4.12 4.63 14.97
CA ASP A 74 -5.28 4.20 15.73
C ASP A 74 -6.22 3.38 14.83
N LEU A 75 -6.62 2.20 15.31
CA LEU A 75 -7.45 1.28 14.52
C LEU A 75 -8.90 1.76 14.40
N GLU A 76 -9.41 2.50 15.39
CA GLU A 76 -10.76 3.07 15.33
C GLU A 76 -10.83 4.17 14.26
N ASP A 77 -9.80 5.01 14.19
CA ASP A 77 -9.64 6.03 13.15
C ASP A 77 -9.58 5.43 11.74
N VAL A 78 -8.80 4.36 11.58
CA VAL A 78 -8.75 3.59 10.32
C VAL A 78 -10.12 3.00 9.99
N THR A 79 -10.80 2.42 10.97
CA THR A 79 -12.14 1.82 10.80
C THR A 79 -13.16 2.87 10.36
N GLN A 80 -13.14 4.05 10.98
CA GLN A 80 -14.02 5.15 10.63
C GLN A 80 -13.81 5.62 9.18
N LEU A 81 -12.55 5.78 8.76
CA LEU A 81 -12.22 6.15 7.38
C LEU A 81 -12.67 5.09 6.37
N VAL A 82 -12.41 3.82 6.64
CA VAL A 82 -12.80 2.72 5.74
C VAL A 82 -14.32 2.68 5.55
N ASN A 83 -15.09 2.80 6.64
CA ASN A 83 -16.55 2.84 6.57
C ASN A 83 -17.03 4.04 5.75
N ALA A 84 -16.46 5.23 5.96
CA ALA A 84 -16.82 6.40 5.18
C ALA A 84 -16.46 6.27 3.68
N TYR A 85 -15.36 5.61 3.34
CA TYR A 85 -15.02 5.33 1.93
C TYR A 85 -16.00 4.36 1.26
N LEU A 86 -16.46 3.34 2.01
CA LEU A 86 -17.48 2.37 1.56
C LEU A 86 -18.84 3.05 1.37
N GLU A 87 -19.27 3.88 2.32
CA GLU A 87 -20.53 4.63 2.26
C GLU A 87 -20.58 5.60 1.06
N GLU A 88 -19.48 6.30 0.80
CA GLU A 88 -19.34 7.21 -0.35
C GLU A 88 -19.07 6.48 -1.68
N LYS A 89 -19.02 5.13 -1.65
CA LYS A 89 -18.83 4.25 -2.81
C LYS A 89 -17.68 4.74 -3.69
N ILE A 90 -16.54 5.04 -3.06
CA ILE A 90 -15.37 5.57 -3.77
C ILE A 90 -14.86 4.50 -4.75
N LEU A 91 -14.84 3.25 -4.30
CA LEU A 91 -14.48 2.05 -5.06
C LEU A 91 -15.52 0.96 -4.82
N PRO A 92 -15.54 -0.10 -5.65
CA PRO A 92 -16.28 -1.32 -5.36
C PRO A 92 -15.90 -1.89 -3.98
N PRO A 93 -16.86 -2.41 -3.19
CA PRO A 93 -16.61 -2.98 -1.86
C PRO A 93 -15.53 -4.08 -1.86
N GLU A 94 -15.37 -4.79 -2.97
CA GLU A 94 -14.38 -5.86 -3.14
C GLU A 94 -12.93 -5.35 -3.09
N MET A 95 -12.71 -4.03 -3.17
CA MET A 95 -11.41 -3.39 -3.02
C MET A 95 -11.13 -2.90 -1.58
N GLU A 96 -11.80 -3.48 -0.58
CA GLU A 96 -11.69 -3.13 0.86
C GLU A 96 -10.23 -3.04 1.35
N PHE A 97 -9.34 -3.94 0.93
CA PHE A 97 -7.92 -3.89 1.29
C PHE A 97 -7.24 -2.58 0.85
N SER A 98 -7.62 -2.05 -0.32
CA SER A 98 -7.11 -0.76 -0.79
C SER A 98 -7.63 0.39 0.07
N PHE A 99 -8.88 0.33 0.53
CA PHE A 99 -9.41 1.30 1.50
C PHE A 99 -8.65 1.27 2.82
N CYS A 100 -8.38 0.08 3.38
CA CYS A 100 -7.61 -0.05 4.61
C CYS A 100 -6.20 0.54 4.46
N HIS A 101 -5.51 0.24 3.37
CA HIS A 101 -4.19 0.78 3.09
C HIS A 101 -4.19 2.31 2.98
N ILE A 102 -5.16 2.90 2.27
CA ILE A 102 -5.30 4.36 2.14
C ILE A 102 -5.66 5.01 3.49
N ALA A 103 -6.54 4.38 4.26
CA ALA A 103 -6.92 4.84 5.59
C ALA A 103 -5.73 4.81 6.54
N ILE A 104 -4.96 3.70 6.59
CA ILE A 104 -3.74 3.61 7.39
C ILE A 104 -2.74 4.70 7.00
N ALA A 105 -2.50 4.90 5.70
CA ALA A 105 -1.60 5.94 5.22
C ALA A 105 -2.09 7.35 5.57
N THR A 106 -3.41 7.56 5.59
CA THR A 106 -4.05 8.83 6.00
C THR A 106 -3.87 9.08 7.50
N VAL A 107 -4.24 8.12 8.36
CA VAL A 107 -4.14 8.23 9.83
C VAL A 107 -2.67 8.40 10.25
N SER A 108 -1.75 7.72 9.56
CA SER A 108 -0.31 7.83 9.85
C SER A 108 0.34 9.09 9.23
N GLU A 109 -0.45 10.00 8.64
CA GLU A 109 -0.01 11.24 8.01
C GLU A 109 1.09 11.08 6.93
N MET A 110 0.99 10.02 6.13
CA MET A 110 1.95 9.74 5.07
C MET A 110 1.90 10.83 3.99
N ASP A 111 3.06 11.18 3.44
CA ASP A 111 3.14 12.12 2.31
C ASP A 111 2.68 11.45 1.01
N VAL A 112 3.13 10.21 0.80
CA VAL A 112 2.92 9.48 -0.44
C VAL A 112 2.51 8.05 -0.16
N PHE A 113 1.46 7.61 -0.83
CA PHE A 113 1.01 6.24 -0.97
C PHE A 113 1.65 5.63 -2.23
N VAL A 114 2.59 4.69 -2.03
CA VAL A 114 3.39 4.12 -3.11
C VAL A 114 2.82 2.77 -3.54
N SER A 115 2.36 2.68 -4.79
CA SER A 115 1.74 1.48 -5.36
C SER A 115 2.01 1.37 -6.85
N VAL A 116 2.08 0.14 -7.37
CA VAL A 116 2.03 -0.07 -8.83
C VAL A 116 0.60 -0.13 -9.37
N ASP A 117 -0.42 -0.05 -8.50
CA ASP A 117 -1.79 0.15 -8.94
C ASP A 117 -2.04 1.61 -9.34
N THR A 118 -2.13 1.84 -10.64
CA THR A 118 -2.41 3.15 -11.21
C THR A 118 -3.87 3.56 -11.10
N THR A 119 -4.78 2.67 -10.66
CA THR A 119 -6.21 2.97 -10.55
C THR A 119 -6.45 4.22 -9.71
N TYR A 120 -5.63 4.43 -8.68
CA TYR A 120 -5.78 5.54 -7.75
C TYR A 120 -4.99 6.79 -8.17
N SER A 121 -3.74 6.62 -8.62
CA SER A 121 -2.88 7.74 -9.02
C SER A 121 -3.28 8.36 -10.36
N ALA A 122 -3.74 7.55 -11.33
CA ALA A 122 -4.17 8.05 -12.64
C ALA A 122 -5.59 8.62 -12.62
N ASN A 123 -6.38 8.34 -11.58
CA ASN A 123 -7.76 8.79 -11.47
C ASN A 123 -7.91 9.93 -10.47
N GLN A 124 -7.70 11.16 -10.97
CA GLN A 124 -7.85 12.37 -10.18
C GLN A 124 -9.21 12.50 -9.50
N PHE A 125 -10.28 11.99 -10.12
CA PHE A 125 -11.61 12.03 -9.52
C PHE A 125 -11.71 11.16 -8.27
N LEU A 126 -11.09 9.97 -8.28
CA LEU A 126 -11.02 9.11 -7.09
C LEU A 126 -10.19 9.76 -5.98
N TYR A 127 -9.03 10.34 -6.31
CA TYR A 127 -8.23 11.08 -5.35
C TYR A 127 -9.03 12.20 -4.67
N GLN A 128 -9.80 12.99 -5.43
CA GLN A 128 -10.63 14.05 -4.85
C GLN A 128 -11.76 13.50 -3.96
N LYS A 129 -12.32 12.33 -4.27
CA LYS A 129 -13.29 11.67 -3.38
C LYS A 129 -12.66 11.28 -2.04
N PHE A 130 -11.50 10.63 -2.06
CA PHE A 130 -10.76 10.31 -0.83
C PHE A 130 -10.45 11.57 -0.04
N LYS A 131 -9.93 12.60 -0.71
CA LYS A 131 -9.61 13.88 -0.09
C LYS A 131 -10.82 14.53 0.59
N LYS A 132 -11.98 14.54 -0.08
CA LYS A 132 -13.21 15.09 0.48
C LYS A 132 -13.65 14.35 1.75
N VAL A 133 -13.58 13.01 1.75
CA VAL A 133 -13.94 12.20 2.93
C VAL A 133 -12.96 12.44 4.08
N ASN A 134 -11.65 12.39 3.80
CA ASN A 134 -10.60 12.64 4.79
C ASN A 134 -10.80 14.00 5.47
N GLN A 135 -11.02 15.04 4.68
CA GLN A 135 -11.25 16.40 5.18
C GLN A 135 -12.52 16.52 6.03
N LYS A 136 -13.62 15.87 5.61
CA LYS A 136 -14.87 15.84 6.41
C LYS A 136 -14.66 15.21 7.79
N LEU A 137 -13.79 14.21 7.88
CA LEU A 137 -13.46 13.51 9.12
C LEU A 137 -12.31 14.16 9.91
N GLY A 138 -11.85 15.35 9.50
CA GLY A 138 -10.85 16.13 10.24
C GLY A 138 -9.40 15.80 9.90
N TYR A 139 -9.12 14.91 8.96
CA TYR A 139 -7.76 14.60 8.54
C TYR A 139 -7.22 15.70 7.63
N GLY A 140 -6.15 16.37 8.07
CA GLY A 140 -5.52 17.47 7.34
C GLY A 140 -4.75 17.04 6.08
N LYS A 141 -4.58 15.73 5.87
CA LYS A 141 -3.73 15.18 4.81
C LYS A 141 -4.38 13.99 4.12
N THR A 142 -4.25 13.96 2.81
CA THR A 142 -4.52 12.77 1.98
C THR A 142 -3.24 12.48 1.21
N PRO A 143 -2.60 11.31 1.40
CA PRO A 143 -1.33 11.01 0.78
C PRO A 143 -1.46 11.10 -0.75
N GLU A 144 -0.47 11.69 -1.41
CA GLU A 144 -0.40 11.61 -2.87
C GLU A 144 -0.21 10.16 -3.29
N MET A 145 -0.79 9.75 -4.40
CA MET A 145 -0.66 8.38 -4.89
C MET A 145 0.35 8.38 -6.04
N ARG A 146 1.44 7.63 -5.89
CA ARG A 146 2.57 7.62 -6.84
C ARG A 146 3.12 6.22 -7.07
N MET A 147 3.62 5.98 -8.27
CA MET A 147 4.48 4.84 -8.58
C MET A 147 5.96 5.16 -8.26
N PRO A 148 6.83 4.15 -8.14
CA PRO A 148 8.26 4.35 -7.93
C PRO A 148 8.94 5.30 -8.93
N GLU A 149 8.55 5.29 -10.21
CA GLU A 149 9.13 6.14 -11.25
C GLU A 149 8.81 7.63 -11.01
N GLU A 150 7.61 7.92 -10.50
CA GLU A 150 7.18 9.29 -10.21
C GLU A 150 7.90 9.87 -8.99
N ILE A 151 8.46 9.01 -8.13
CA ILE A 151 9.22 9.40 -6.95
C ILE A 151 10.72 9.52 -7.28
N THR A 152 11.25 8.56 -8.03
CA THR A 152 12.69 8.45 -8.34
C THR A 152 13.10 9.23 -9.58
N GLY A 153 12.14 9.56 -10.46
CA GLY A 153 12.41 10.14 -11.77
C GLY A 153 12.99 9.15 -12.80
N LEU A 154 13.16 7.88 -12.42
CA LEU A 154 13.67 6.84 -13.32
C LEU A 154 12.51 6.12 -13.98
N LEU A 155 12.40 6.23 -15.31
CA LEU A 155 11.42 5.48 -16.08
C LEU A 155 11.93 4.05 -16.30
N GLY A 156 11.12 3.05 -15.97
CA GLY A 156 11.39 1.68 -16.37
C GLY A 156 11.00 1.38 -17.83
N PRO A 157 11.49 0.27 -18.41
CA PRO A 157 11.10 -0.15 -19.75
C PRO A 157 9.57 -0.35 -19.85
N TYR A 158 8.96 0.23 -20.90
CA TYR A 158 7.51 0.25 -21.12
C TYR A 158 6.86 -1.14 -21.35
N GLU A 159 7.66 -2.19 -21.53
CA GLU A 159 7.19 -3.50 -22.01
C GLU A 159 6.50 -4.38 -20.94
N ASN A 160 6.64 -4.07 -19.64
CA ASN A 160 6.19 -4.97 -18.56
C ASN A 160 4.74 -4.78 -18.06
N LEU A 161 4.00 -3.77 -18.52
CA LEU A 161 2.66 -3.45 -17.98
C LEU A 161 1.59 -4.54 -18.21
N LYS A 162 1.70 -5.29 -19.31
CA LYS A 162 0.71 -6.32 -19.68
C LYS A 162 0.80 -7.58 -18.81
N PHE A 163 1.99 -7.88 -18.28
CA PHE A 163 2.24 -9.03 -17.40
C PHE A 163 1.63 -8.84 -16.00
N ILE A 164 1.76 -7.63 -15.46
CA ILE A 164 1.25 -7.23 -14.14
C ILE A 164 -0.28 -7.35 -14.05
N TYR A 165 -0.95 -6.94 -15.13
CA TYR A 165 -2.40 -6.98 -15.21
C TYR A 165 -2.96 -8.41 -15.10
N GLU A 166 -2.31 -9.38 -15.74
CA GLU A 166 -2.77 -10.78 -15.76
C GLU A 166 -2.50 -11.51 -14.42
N ILE A 167 -1.39 -11.23 -13.74
CA ILE A 167 -1.10 -11.81 -12.40
C ILE A 167 -2.12 -11.31 -11.38
N ARG A 168 -2.36 -10.00 -11.35
CA ARG A 168 -3.29 -9.40 -10.37
C ARG A 168 -4.71 -9.94 -10.54
N LYS A 169 -5.18 -10.09 -11.77
CA LYS A 169 -6.50 -10.67 -12.07
C LYS A 169 -6.69 -12.07 -11.45
N LYS A 170 -5.62 -12.87 -11.38
CA LYS A 170 -5.63 -14.21 -10.81
C LYS A 170 -5.63 -14.19 -9.27
N GLU A 171 -4.80 -13.34 -8.66
CA GLU A 171 -4.77 -13.17 -7.19
C GLU A 171 -6.09 -12.63 -6.62
N TYR A 172 -6.74 -11.69 -7.33
CA TYR A 172 -8.06 -11.18 -6.94
C TYR A 172 -9.14 -12.27 -6.92
N ALA A 173 -9.08 -13.23 -7.85
CA ALA A 173 -10.04 -14.33 -7.91
C ALA A 173 -9.88 -15.32 -6.74
N GLU A 174 -8.65 -15.54 -6.29
CA GLU A 174 -8.32 -16.51 -5.22
C GLU A 174 -8.60 -15.96 -3.81
N ARG A 175 -8.49 -14.65 -3.60
CA ARG A 175 -8.78 -13.99 -2.31
C ARG A 175 -10.27 -13.94 -1.94
N ARG A 176 -11.17 -14.18 -2.91
CA ARG A 176 -12.64 -14.29 -2.72
C ARG A 176 -13.05 -15.44 -1.77
N ALA A 177 -12.14 -16.38 -1.47
CA ALA A 177 -12.49 -17.64 -0.79
C ALA A 177 -12.39 -17.63 0.75
N LYS A 178 -12.07 -16.52 1.42
CA LYS A 178 -11.94 -16.48 2.89
C LYS A 178 -12.86 -15.45 3.52
N ASP A 179 -13.86 -15.96 4.22
CA ASP A 179 -15.07 -15.30 4.69
C ASP A 179 -14.90 -14.73 6.11
N ILE A 180 -14.08 -13.68 6.24
CA ILE A 180 -13.96 -12.88 7.47
C ILE A 180 -13.93 -11.40 7.05
N SER A 181 -14.77 -10.56 7.67
CA SER A 181 -14.71 -9.10 7.49
C SER A 181 -13.31 -8.57 7.85
N LEU A 182 -12.67 -7.83 6.93
CA LEU A 182 -11.27 -7.40 7.06
C LEU A 182 -11.01 -6.51 8.29
N LEU A 183 -12.00 -5.69 8.67
CA LEU A 183 -11.94 -4.89 9.90
C LEU A 183 -11.84 -5.77 11.15
N GLU A 184 -12.60 -6.86 11.19
CA GLU A 184 -12.54 -7.84 12.28
C GLU A 184 -11.17 -8.53 12.32
N TYR A 185 -10.59 -8.77 11.14
CA TYR A 185 -9.23 -9.30 11.03
C TYR A 185 -8.17 -8.32 11.58
N LEU A 186 -8.20 -7.05 11.18
CA LEU A 186 -7.26 -6.03 11.67
C LEU A 186 -7.34 -5.88 13.19
N ARG A 187 -8.55 -5.94 13.76
CA ARG A 187 -8.76 -5.96 15.23
C ARG A 187 -8.07 -7.14 15.89
N ASN A 188 -8.19 -8.33 15.32
CA ASN A 188 -7.56 -9.53 15.87
C ASN A 188 -6.03 -9.48 15.79
N LEU A 189 -5.48 -8.93 14.69
CA LEU A 189 -4.03 -8.76 14.52
C LEU A 189 -3.44 -7.79 15.56
N HIS A 190 -4.13 -6.67 15.81
CA HIS A 190 -3.74 -5.70 16.84
C HIS A 190 -3.82 -6.28 18.26
N LYS A 191 -4.82 -7.11 18.55
CA LYS A 191 -4.95 -7.79 19.86
C LYS A 191 -3.78 -8.74 20.13
N GLN A 192 -3.38 -9.54 19.14
CA GLN A 192 -2.30 -10.53 19.27
C GLN A 192 -0.91 -9.94 19.51
N GLN A 193 -0.71 -8.64 19.30
CA GLN A 193 0.57 -7.95 19.55
C GLN A 193 0.62 -7.20 20.88
N ARG A 194 -0.53 -7.08 21.58
CA ARG A 194 -0.62 -6.44 22.91
C ARG A 194 -0.56 -7.44 24.07
N ASP A 195 -0.54 -8.74 23.76
CA ASP A 195 -0.32 -9.87 24.68
C ASP A 195 1.11 -10.42 24.53
#